data_AF-A0A6N8Z5B0-F1
#
_entry.id   AF-A0A6N8Z5B0-F1
#
_cell.length_a   1.000
_cell.length_b   1.000
_cell.length_c   1.000
_cell.angle_alpha   90.00
_cell.angle_beta   90.00
_cell.angle_gamma   90.00
#
_symmetry.space_group_name_H-M   'P 1'
#
loop_
_entity.id
_entity.type
_entity.pdbx_description
1 polymer ?
#
loop_
_entity_poly.entity_id
_entity_poly.type
_entity_poly.pdbx_seq_one_letter_code
_entity_poly.pdbx_strand_id
1 'polypeptide(L)'
;MPWVADGIDESERAAARELSTLAETNPPVARILLDRPWVADGITGPEKSAIERIGDTGYDRPTFALQIANLSWLTDDVTQPESQVVEILWETSDLLDVDLAKQLVALPWVADDITQTEAGILSDLRYMARNQITLTTRLAGLTWLVDGLDEFELTTIERLARIADQDVDLAQAISGKSWLDDNLTDDAARSVNSLYYIHDEDSALARDIVDMPFLDTLEPTDTAALEAMAWLAYTEIFALREVLAHPTLKGGITDEWAPVVALMDSVNEAAPAFLRPLLDPERASVERRSVTLTHTGNTDLAIIRTAPGALRSMDLLEHSVASVEEFMDTAMPSNYVGLLFGTAVLGYSHGTHYGDYFVMLPEYDADDGSGSANYAGHLMAHEVAHFYWRNNPNWLDEGLAELLAAISENQRTGEPISIDYTYCSAGDNIALLERLDAAGVIYDYRCNYALGGQFFLELYNTLGDAVFREGLRNLYLSSLVEDYADEFDGSPVGIRQIQDAFQSHSTVVAPIIDKWYHGTAQ
;
A
#
# COMPACT_ATOMS: atom_id res chain seq x y z
N MET A 1 -25.62 -6.78 46.47
CA MET A 1 -24.59 -7.16 45.49
C MET A 1 -24.17 -8.59 45.78
N PRO A 2 -24.11 -9.47 44.77
CA PRO A 2 -23.70 -10.87 44.90
C PRO A 2 -22.31 -11.08 45.51
N TRP A 3 -21.41 -10.09 45.46
CA TRP A 3 -20.04 -10.07 46.06
C TRP A 3 -19.95 -10.54 47.51
N VAL A 4 -21.07 -10.43 48.26
CA VAL A 4 -21.12 -10.80 49.68
C VAL A 4 -21.30 -12.32 49.86
N ALA A 5 -21.77 -13.04 48.84
CA ALA A 5 -22.13 -14.45 48.92
C ALA A 5 -20.94 -15.41 48.73
N ASP A 6 -19.92 -15.00 47.97
CA ASP A 6 -18.68 -15.75 47.67
C ASP A 6 -17.44 -15.14 48.34
N GLY A 7 -17.49 -13.87 48.70
CA GLY A 7 -16.51 -13.18 49.54
C GLY A 7 -15.75 -12.11 48.77
N ILE A 8 -15.80 -10.87 49.27
CA ILE A 8 -15.28 -9.69 48.58
C ILE A 8 -13.76 -9.75 48.41
N ASP A 9 -13.31 -9.84 47.17
CA ASP A 9 -11.89 -9.79 46.81
C ASP A 9 -11.31 -8.36 46.88
N GLU A 10 -10.07 -8.17 46.42
CA GLU A 10 -9.43 -6.85 46.44
C GLU A 10 -10.01 -5.89 45.39
N SER A 11 -10.35 -6.39 44.20
CA SER A 11 -10.90 -5.61 43.10
C SER A 11 -12.31 -5.13 43.42
N GLU A 12 -13.17 -6.03 43.88
CA GLU A 12 -14.54 -5.70 44.31
C GLU A 12 -14.54 -4.71 45.48
N ARG A 13 -13.60 -4.85 46.42
CA ARG A 13 -13.48 -3.92 47.56
C ARG A 13 -13.06 -2.52 47.14
N ALA A 14 -12.15 -2.42 46.16
CA ALA A 14 -11.72 -1.13 45.61
C ALA A 14 -12.87 -0.48 44.83
N ALA A 15 -13.49 -1.22 43.90
CA ALA A 15 -14.65 -0.76 43.15
C ALA A 15 -15.82 -0.33 44.06
N ALA A 16 -16.11 -1.09 45.13
CA ALA A 16 -17.14 -0.73 46.10
C ALA A 16 -16.91 0.64 46.76
N ARG A 17 -15.64 0.93 47.10
CA ARG A 17 -15.27 2.22 47.71
C ARG A 17 -15.46 3.34 46.71
N GLU A 18 -15.01 3.14 45.48
CA GLU A 18 -15.11 4.17 44.45
C GLU A 18 -16.56 4.46 44.07
N LEU A 19 -17.37 3.43 43.84
CA LEU A 19 -18.81 3.58 43.58
C LEU A 19 -19.54 4.26 44.74
N SER A 20 -19.14 3.98 46.00
CA SER A 20 -19.70 4.67 47.17
C SER A 20 -19.34 6.16 47.16
N THR A 21 -18.09 6.50 46.86
CA THR A 21 -17.65 7.90 46.73
C THR A 21 -18.43 8.60 45.62
N LEU A 22 -18.50 7.99 44.44
CA LEU A 22 -19.28 8.51 43.31
C LEU A 22 -20.77 8.67 43.65
N ALA A 23 -21.37 7.75 44.40
CA ALA A 23 -22.78 7.88 44.78
C ALA A 23 -23.04 9.11 45.67
N GLU A 24 -22.04 9.56 46.41
CA GLU A 24 -22.09 10.78 47.22
C GLU A 24 -21.76 12.04 46.41
N THR A 25 -20.77 11.98 45.52
CA THR A 25 -20.21 13.16 44.81
C THR A 25 -20.82 13.39 43.43
N ASN A 26 -21.11 12.33 42.70
CA ASN A 26 -21.68 12.34 41.35
C ASN A 26 -22.73 11.21 41.15
N PRO A 27 -23.92 11.34 41.77
CA PRO A 27 -24.95 10.29 41.74
C PRO A 27 -25.37 9.82 40.33
N PRO A 28 -25.44 10.69 39.29
CA PRO A 28 -25.75 10.24 37.93
C PRO A 28 -24.75 9.22 37.38
N VAL A 29 -23.44 9.46 37.53
CA VAL A 29 -22.40 8.54 37.06
C VAL A 29 -22.43 7.25 37.86
N ALA A 30 -22.51 7.35 39.19
CA ALA A 30 -22.61 6.18 40.07
C ALA A 30 -23.78 5.26 39.68
N ARG A 31 -24.93 5.85 39.36
CA ARG A 31 -26.12 5.10 38.95
C ARG A 31 -25.89 4.33 37.66
N ILE A 32 -25.27 4.96 36.66
CA ILE A 32 -24.99 4.29 35.37
C ILE A 32 -24.06 3.10 35.59
N LEU A 33 -22.99 3.28 36.36
CA LEU A 33 -22.06 2.19 36.67
C LEU A 33 -22.72 1.07 37.49
N LEU A 34 -23.52 1.42 38.50
CA LEU A 34 -24.25 0.43 39.32
C LEU A 34 -25.32 -0.35 38.54
N ASP A 35 -25.82 0.21 37.44
CA ASP A 35 -26.80 -0.44 36.56
C ASP A 35 -26.11 -1.37 35.53
N ARG A 36 -24.77 -1.48 35.51
CA ARG A 36 -24.03 -2.37 34.59
C ARG A 36 -24.08 -3.84 35.04
N PRO A 37 -24.25 -4.81 34.11
CA PRO A 37 -24.30 -6.24 34.44
C PRO A 37 -23.05 -6.76 35.15
N TRP A 38 -21.86 -6.35 34.68
CA TRP A 38 -20.56 -6.78 35.23
C TRP A 38 -20.31 -6.27 36.66
N VAL A 39 -20.94 -5.16 37.07
CA VAL A 39 -20.91 -4.75 38.48
C VAL A 39 -21.66 -5.74 39.38
N ALA A 40 -22.59 -6.53 38.83
CA ALA A 40 -23.39 -7.47 39.60
C ALA A 40 -22.85 -8.92 39.61
N ASP A 41 -22.01 -9.34 38.66
CA ASP A 41 -21.53 -10.72 38.55
C ASP A 41 -20.08 -10.95 39.01
N GLY A 42 -19.32 -9.87 39.23
CA GLY A 42 -17.99 -9.88 39.84
C GLY A 42 -17.10 -8.81 39.19
N ILE A 43 -16.10 -8.27 39.89
CA ILE A 43 -15.25 -7.21 39.32
C ILE A 43 -13.90 -7.75 38.85
N THR A 44 -13.63 -7.66 37.56
CA THR A 44 -12.32 -7.98 36.96
C THR A 44 -11.32 -6.84 37.11
N GLY A 45 -10.06 -7.09 36.76
CA GLY A 45 -8.99 -6.07 36.77
C GLY A 45 -9.28 -4.87 35.86
N PRO A 46 -9.62 -5.09 34.57
CA PRO A 46 -10.01 -4.02 33.64
C PRO A 46 -11.23 -3.21 34.12
N GLU A 47 -12.29 -3.87 34.59
CA GLU A 47 -13.49 -3.21 35.13
C GLU A 47 -13.20 -2.34 36.34
N LYS A 48 -12.37 -2.85 37.27
CA LYS A 48 -11.89 -2.07 38.41
C LYS A 48 -11.18 -0.81 37.94
N SER A 49 -10.25 -0.94 36.99
CA SER A 49 -9.50 0.20 36.44
C SER A 49 -10.45 1.23 35.81
N ALA A 50 -11.42 0.78 35.01
CA ALA A 50 -12.41 1.65 34.40
C ALA A 50 -13.25 2.41 35.45
N ILE A 51 -13.72 1.72 36.50
CA ILE A 51 -14.45 2.35 37.62
C ILE A 51 -13.58 3.42 38.29
N GLU A 52 -12.32 3.11 38.61
CA GLU A 52 -11.40 4.04 39.28
C GLU A 52 -11.18 5.31 38.43
N ARG A 53 -10.91 5.15 37.12
CA ARG A 53 -10.67 6.29 36.21
C ARG A 53 -11.92 7.12 35.91
N ILE A 54 -13.09 6.49 35.78
CA ILE A 54 -14.37 7.22 35.67
C ILE A 54 -14.70 7.92 36.99
N GLY A 55 -14.37 7.30 38.13
CA GLY A 55 -14.40 7.85 39.48
C GLY A 55 -13.66 9.16 39.61
N ASP A 56 -12.35 9.09 39.33
CA ASP A 56 -11.43 10.23 39.35
C ASP A 56 -11.94 11.36 38.43
N THR A 57 -12.38 11.02 37.21
CA THR A 57 -12.96 11.98 36.27
C THR A 57 -14.24 12.61 36.82
N GLY A 58 -15.08 11.83 37.49
CA GLY A 58 -16.39 12.22 37.99
C GLY A 58 -16.34 13.22 39.14
N TYR A 59 -15.23 13.28 39.87
CA TYR A 59 -15.01 14.23 40.96
C TYR A 59 -14.84 15.67 40.44
N ASP A 60 -14.02 15.86 39.40
CA ASP A 60 -13.70 17.20 38.88
C ASP A 60 -14.50 17.58 37.62
N ARG A 61 -14.90 16.58 36.82
CA ARG A 61 -15.45 16.77 35.47
C ARG A 61 -16.72 15.93 35.27
N PRO A 62 -17.79 16.19 36.04
CA PRO A 62 -18.96 15.30 36.12
C PRO A 62 -19.67 15.07 34.77
N THR A 63 -19.72 16.09 33.90
CA THR A 63 -20.32 15.96 32.56
C THR A 63 -19.48 15.07 31.63
N PHE A 64 -18.14 15.14 31.72
CA PHE A 64 -17.25 14.33 30.90
C PHE A 64 -17.23 12.87 31.40
N ALA A 65 -17.18 12.66 32.71
CA ALA A 65 -17.35 11.32 33.30
C ALA A 65 -18.68 10.68 32.90
N LEU A 66 -19.75 11.48 32.78
CA LEU A 66 -21.04 11.00 32.29
C LEU A 66 -20.97 10.60 30.81
N GLN A 67 -20.20 11.28 29.98
CA GLN A 67 -19.98 10.88 28.58
C GLN A 67 -19.25 9.54 28.51
N ILE A 68 -18.12 9.40 29.23
CA ILE A 68 -17.37 8.14 29.30
C ILE A 68 -18.27 7.02 29.81
N ALA A 69 -18.97 7.22 30.93
CA ALA A 69 -19.83 6.20 31.52
C ALA A 69 -20.99 5.76 30.60
N ASN A 70 -21.34 6.53 29.56
CA ASN A 70 -22.38 6.19 28.59
C ASN A 70 -21.85 5.53 27.30
N LEU A 71 -20.55 5.27 27.18
CA LEU A 71 -19.99 4.52 26.05
C LEU A 71 -20.65 3.14 25.95
N SER A 72 -20.90 2.68 24.73
CA SER A 72 -21.79 1.55 24.49
C SER A 72 -21.14 0.21 24.83
N TRP A 73 -19.84 0.07 24.59
CA TRP A 73 -19.00 -1.05 25.03
C TRP A 73 -18.74 -1.11 26.56
N LEU A 74 -19.15 -0.10 27.35
CA LEU A 74 -19.18 -0.25 28.82
C LEU A 74 -20.45 -0.98 29.31
N THR A 75 -21.34 -1.40 28.40
CA THR A 75 -22.61 -2.03 28.77
C THR A 75 -22.51 -3.53 29.01
N ASP A 76 -21.51 -4.18 28.42
CA ASP A 76 -21.06 -5.56 28.62
C ASP A 76 -19.70 -5.58 29.35
N ASP A 77 -19.04 -6.74 29.42
CA ASP A 77 -17.80 -6.94 30.19
C ASP A 77 -16.69 -6.01 29.71
N VAL A 78 -15.96 -5.37 30.63
CA VAL A 78 -14.90 -4.44 30.23
C VAL A 78 -13.63 -5.20 29.86
N THR A 79 -13.17 -5.06 28.63
CA THR A 79 -11.93 -5.71 28.16
C THR A 79 -10.67 -4.90 28.48
N GLN A 80 -9.49 -5.49 28.25
CA GLN A 80 -8.22 -4.80 28.48
C GLN A 80 -8.05 -3.55 27.58
N PRO A 81 -8.31 -3.60 26.25
CA PRO A 81 -8.29 -2.40 25.40
C PRO A 81 -9.25 -1.30 25.84
N GLU A 82 -10.49 -1.65 26.19
CA GLU A 82 -11.48 -0.70 26.68
C GLU A 82 -11.05 0.02 27.97
N SER A 83 -10.51 -0.74 28.94
CA SER A 83 -9.97 -0.13 30.16
C SER A 83 -8.78 0.81 29.90
N GLN A 84 -7.95 0.51 28.89
CA GLN A 84 -6.87 1.40 28.45
C GLN A 84 -7.43 2.68 27.85
N VAL A 85 -8.50 2.61 27.05
CA VAL A 85 -9.16 3.80 26.49
C VAL A 85 -9.74 4.68 27.59
N VAL A 86 -10.40 4.11 28.60
CA VAL A 86 -10.87 4.89 29.76
C VAL A 86 -9.71 5.59 30.47
N GLU A 87 -8.58 4.90 30.67
CA GLU A 87 -7.38 5.49 31.26
C GLU A 87 -6.79 6.60 30.37
N ILE A 88 -6.72 6.41 29.05
CA ILE A 88 -6.23 7.41 28.10
C ILE A 88 -7.12 8.66 28.13
N LEU A 89 -8.45 8.51 28.16
CA LEU A 89 -9.39 9.63 28.22
C LEU A 89 -9.28 10.39 29.54
N TRP A 90 -9.13 9.67 30.65
CA TRP A 90 -8.86 10.28 31.95
C TRP A 90 -7.53 11.05 31.92
N GLU A 91 -6.41 10.42 31.53
CA GLU A 91 -5.09 11.07 31.46
C GLU A 91 -5.10 12.29 30.54
N THR A 92 -5.74 12.18 29.38
CA THR A 92 -5.87 13.31 28.45
C THR A 92 -6.64 14.45 29.08
N SER A 93 -7.78 14.16 29.73
CA SER A 93 -8.60 15.20 30.35
C SER A 93 -7.97 15.83 31.60
N ASP A 94 -7.17 15.05 32.32
CA ASP A 94 -6.63 15.44 33.61
C ASP A 94 -5.25 16.11 33.50
N LEU A 95 -4.39 15.54 32.65
CA LEU A 95 -3.00 15.94 32.55
C LEU A 95 -2.72 16.83 31.33
N LEU A 96 -3.56 16.77 30.30
CA LEU A 96 -3.31 17.44 29.02
C LEU A 96 -4.36 18.52 28.73
N ASP A 97 -5.48 18.14 28.13
CA ASP A 97 -6.54 19.06 27.71
C ASP A 97 -7.90 18.35 27.69
N VAL A 98 -8.88 18.93 28.39
CA VAL A 98 -10.23 18.37 28.51
C VAL A 98 -11.02 18.47 27.22
N ASP A 99 -10.75 19.46 26.37
CA ASP A 99 -11.47 19.62 25.11
C ASP A 99 -10.95 18.63 24.06
N LEU A 100 -9.65 18.33 24.05
CA LEU A 100 -9.11 17.18 23.30
C LEU A 100 -9.73 15.87 23.78
N ALA A 101 -9.80 15.62 25.10
CA ALA A 101 -10.39 14.39 25.61
C ALA A 101 -11.88 14.23 25.20
N LYS A 102 -12.64 15.34 25.17
CA LYS A 102 -14.01 15.36 24.64
C LYS A 102 -14.09 15.10 23.14
N GLN A 103 -13.11 15.57 22.38
CA GLN A 103 -13.04 15.30 20.94
C GLN A 103 -12.77 13.81 20.70
N LEU A 104 -11.80 13.23 21.41
CA LEU A 104 -11.45 11.82 21.31
C LEU A 104 -12.63 10.90 21.69
N VAL A 105 -13.33 11.17 22.80
CA VAL A 105 -14.50 10.36 23.20
C VAL A 105 -15.69 10.47 22.23
N ALA A 106 -15.70 11.50 21.39
CA ALA A 106 -16.77 11.74 20.43
C ALA A 106 -16.48 11.12 19.04
N LEU A 107 -15.30 10.53 18.85
CA LEU A 107 -14.98 9.81 17.61
C LEU A 107 -15.90 8.58 17.49
N PRO A 108 -16.55 8.36 16.32
CA PRO A 108 -17.46 7.24 16.11
C PRO A 108 -16.89 5.86 16.48
N TRP A 109 -15.65 5.57 16.10
CA TRP A 109 -14.94 4.32 16.43
C TRP A 109 -14.47 4.24 17.90
N VAL A 110 -14.58 5.33 18.67
CA VAL A 110 -14.40 5.28 20.13
C VAL A 110 -15.73 4.97 20.83
N ALA A 111 -16.86 5.25 20.18
CA ALA A 111 -18.19 5.17 20.78
C ALA A 111 -18.88 3.80 20.59
N ASP A 112 -18.44 2.99 19.62
CA ASP A 112 -18.99 1.69 19.26
C ASP A 112 -18.40 0.54 20.09
N ASP A 113 -17.24 -0.01 19.71
CA ASP A 113 -16.49 -1.07 20.39
C ASP A 113 -14.98 -0.77 20.26
N ILE A 114 -14.14 -1.25 21.18
CA ILE A 114 -12.71 -0.92 21.20
C ILE A 114 -11.85 -2.15 20.96
N THR A 115 -11.13 -2.13 19.85
CA THR A 115 -10.06 -3.07 19.55
C THR A 115 -8.73 -2.66 20.19
N GLN A 116 -7.79 -3.61 20.25
CA GLN A 116 -6.42 -3.32 20.70
C GLN A 116 -5.73 -2.27 19.83
N THR A 117 -6.06 -2.23 18.54
CA THR A 117 -5.49 -1.30 17.57
C THR A 117 -5.97 0.12 17.81
N GLU A 118 -7.27 0.33 18.01
CA GLU A 118 -7.86 1.65 18.34
C GLU A 118 -7.33 2.18 19.67
N ALA A 119 -7.16 1.31 20.68
CA ALA A 119 -6.51 1.68 21.94
C ALA A 119 -5.05 2.14 21.72
N GLY A 120 -4.33 1.53 20.78
CA GLY A 120 -2.98 1.92 20.37
C GLY A 120 -2.93 3.34 19.81
N ILE A 121 -3.82 3.68 18.88
CA ILE A 121 -3.90 5.02 18.28
C ILE A 121 -4.21 6.09 19.33
N LEU A 122 -5.18 5.83 20.21
CA LEU A 122 -5.52 6.77 21.28
C LEU A 122 -4.31 6.99 22.19
N SER A 123 -3.51 5.95 22.42
CA SER A 123 -2.25 6.07 23.14
C SER A 123 -1.24 6.95 22.39
N ASP A 124 -1.12 6.79 21.07
CA ASP A 124 -0.22 7.60 20.22
C ASP A 124 -0.64 9.07 20.15
N LEU A 125 -1.93 9.34 19.96
CA LEU A 125 -2.51 10.69 19.99
C LEU A 125 -2.26 11.34 21.36
N ARG A 126 -2.55 10.63 22.47
CA ARG A 126 -2.25 11.12 23.81
C ARG A 126 -0.77 11.39 24.00
N TYR A 127 0.09 10.49 23.53
CA TYR A 127 1.53 10.64 23.65
C TYR A 127 2.02 11.88 22.90
N MET A 128 1.58 12.09 21.66
CA MET A 128 1.84 13.29 20.88
C MET A 128 1.31 14.56 21.58
N ALA A 129 0.12 14.51 22.18
CA ALA A 129 -0.49 15.64 22.89
C ALA A 129 0.34 16.14 24.09
N ARG A 130 1.20 15.30 24.69
CA ARG A 130 2.11 15.72 25.77
C ARG A 130 3.06 16.83 25.32
N ASN A 131 3.46 16.80 24.05
CA ASN A 131 4.39 17.77 23.48
C ASN A 131 3.69 18.76 22.54
N GLN A 132 2.62 18.33 21.85
CA GLN A 132 1.99 19.06 20.76
C GLN A 132 0.47 18.96 20.78
N ILE A 133 -0.15 19.61 21.77
CA ILE A 133 -1.61 19.60 21.92
C ILE A 133 -2.32 20.13 20.67
N THR A 134 -1.85 21.25 20.10
CA THR A 134 -2.47 21.88 18.92
C THR A 134 -2.44 20.97 17.69
N LEU A 135 -1.33 20.27 17.46
CA LEU A 135 -1.21 19.31 16.37
C LEU A 135 -2.15 18.13 16.58
N THR A 136 -2.17 17.59 17.80
CA THR A 136 -3.05 16.45 18.14
C THR A 136 -4.52 16.79 17.97
N THR A 137 -4.95 17.96 18.44
CA THR A 137 -6.33 18.45 18.26
C THR A 137 -6.69 18.60 16.79
N ARG A 138 -5.75 19.03 15.94
CA ARG A 138 -5.97 19.08 14.49
C ARG A 138 -6.14 17.67 13.93
N LEU A 139 -5.22 16.74 14.22
CA LEU A 139 -5.30 15.36 13.71
C LEU A 139 -6.61 14.70 14.12
N ALA A 140 -6.99 14.80 15.39
CA ALA A 140 -8.26 14.30 15.93
C ALA A 140 -9.53 14.91 15.28
N GLY A 141 -9.38 15.92 14.42
CA GLY A 141 -10.46 16.56 13.69
C GLY A 141 -10.46 16.30 12.18
N LEU A 142 -9.51 15.51 11.67
CA LEU A 142 -9.46 15.12 10.26
C LEU A 142 -10.65 14.21 9.94
N THR A 143 -11.25 14.38 8.75
CA THR A 143 -12.51 13.69 8.42
C THR A 143 -12.36 12.18 8.35
N TRP A 144 -11.24 11.71 7.81
CA TRP A 144 -10.88 10.29 7.69
C TRP A 144 -10.52 9.65 9.05
N LEU A 145 -10.16 10.45 10.06
CA LEU A 145 -10.04 9.93 11.42
C LEU A 145 -11.40 9.84 12.13
N VAL A 146 -12.44 10.47 11.58
CA VAL A 146 -13.77 10.56 12.19
C VAL A 146 -14.73 9.53 11.60
N ASP A 147 -14.58 9.08 10.36
CA ASP A 147 -15.57 8.20 9.71
C ASP A 147 -15.30 6.70 9.90
N GLY A 148 -14.13 6.33 10.40
CA GLY A 148 -13.71 4.96 10.67
C GLY A 148 -12.19 4.90 10.76
N LEU A 149 -11.63 3.70 10.87
CA LEU A 149 -10.19 3.48 10.75
C LEU A 149 -9.93 2.23 9.92
N ASP A 150 -9.29 2.41 8.77
CA ASP A 150 -8.65 1.34 8.02
C ASP A 150 -7.13 1.26 8.30
N GLU A 151 -6.48 0.23 7.80
CA GLU A 151 -5.05 -0.02 8.03
C GLU A 151 -4.13 1.12 7.55
N PHE A 152 -4.50 1.83 6.49
CA PHE A 152 -3.73 2.97 5.98
C PHE A 152 -3.84 4.17 6.92
N GLU A 153 -5.03 4.45 7.41
CA GLU A 153 -5.30 5.51 8.39
C GLU A 153 -4.55 5.23 9.71
N LEU A 154 -4.58 3.97 10.16
CA LEU A 154 -3.82 3.50 11.33
C LEU A 154 -2.33 3.78 11.21
N THR A 155 -1.72 3.26 10.13
CA THR A 155 -0.28 3.41 9.88
C THR A 155 0.10 4.88 9.75
N THR A 156 -0.74 5.68 9.08
CA THR A 156 -0.50 7.12 8.89
C THR A 156 -0.44 7.87 10.21
N ILE A 157 -1.37 7.61 11.15
CA ILE A 157 -1.35 8.25 12.47
C ILE A 157 -0.13 7.81 13.27
N GLU A 158 0.20 6.52 13.25
CA GLU A 158 1.38 6.01 13.94
C GLU A 158 2.66 6.70 13.42
N ARG A 159 2.82 6.79 12.09
CA ARG A 159 3.96 7.49 11.47
C ARG A 159 4.01 8.96 11.87
N LEU A 160 2.89 9.68 11.79
CA LEU A 160 2.82 11.09 12.20
C LEU A 160 3.15 11.28 13.68
N ALA A 161 2.67 10.40 14.57
CA ALA A 161 2.96 10.47 16.00
C ALA A 161 4.44 10.22 16.28
N ARG A 162 5.07 9.25 15.59
CA ARG A 162 6.51 8.99 15.68
C ARG A 162 7.35 10.15 15.17
N ILE A 163 6.97 10.76 14.03
CA ILE A 163 7.62 11.99 13.54
C ILE A 163 7.45 13.10 14.57
N ALA A 164 6.25 13.34 15.09
CA ALA A 164 5.98 14.44 16.01
C ALA A 164 6.74 14.34 17.35
N ASP A 165 7.09 13.13 17.79
CA ASP A 165 7.94 12.92 18.98
C ASP A 165 9.37 13.42 18.77
N GLN A 166 9.88 13.29 17.55
CA GLN A 166 11.29 13.57 17.22
C GLN A 166 11.46 14.94 16.52
N ASP A 167 10.47 15.33 15.72
CA ASP A 167 10.47 16.48 14.82
C ASP A 167 9.07 17.06 14.61
N VAL A 168 8.66 17.88 15.58
CA VAL A 168 7.37 18.58 15.58
C VAL A 168 7.16 19.42 14.32
N ASP A 169 8.20 20.14 13.87
CA ASP A 169 8.07 21.07 12.75
C ASP A 169 7.78 20.30 11.46
N LEU A 170 8.43 19.14 11.26
CA LEU A 170 8.13 18.25 10.14
C LEU A 170 6.70 17.68 10.25
N ALA A 171 6.29 17.18 11.41
CA ALA A 171 4.94 16.65 11.59
C ALA A 171 3.86 17.73 11.32
N GLN A 172 4.11 18.98 11.73
CA GLN A 172 3.24 20.11 11.42
C GLN A 172 3.22 20.45 9.93
N ALA A 173 4.36 20.38 9.25
CA ALA A 173 4.45 20.62 7.81
C ALA A 173 3.67 19.55 7.02
N ILE A 174 3.87 18.26 7.34
CA ILE A 174 3.14 17.14 6.73
C ILE A 174 1.64 17.30 6.98
N SER A 175 1.23 17.44 8.25
CA SER A 175 -0.17 17.62 8.61
C SER A 175 -0.78 18.91 8.04
N GLY A 176 0.05 19.85 7.56
CA GLY A 176 -0.34 21.08 6.90
C GLY A 176 -0.71 20.93 5.43
N LYS A 177 -0.44 19.77 4.83
CA LYS A 177 -0.69 19.52 3.41
C LYS A 177 -2.16 19.28 3.14
N SER A 178 -2.70 19.93 2.12
CA SER A 178 -4.13 19.84 1.80
C SER A 178 -4.57 18.46 1.36
N TRP A 179 -3.65 17.64 0.84
CA TRP A 179 -3.92 16.25 0.47
C TRP A 179 -4.08 15.31 1.69
N LEU A 180 -3.93 15.81 2.93
CA LEU A 180 -4.33 15.12 4.17
C LEU A 180 -5.63 15.65 4.79
N ASP A 181 -6.17 16.77 4.29
CA ASP A 181 -7.34 17.42 4.93
C ASP A 181 -8.67 16.73 4.57
N ASP A 182 -8.75 16.09 3.40
CA ASP A 182 -9.91 15.31 2.92
C ASP A 182 -9.70 13.80 3.16
N ASN A 183 -10.57 12.92 2.65
CA ASN A 183 -10.40 11.46 2.74
C ASN A 183 -8.97 11.01 2.46
N LEU A 184 -8.38 10.23 3.37
CA LEU A 184 -7.03 9.73 3.21
C LEU A 184 -7.00 8.77 2.02
N THR A 185 -6.22 9.10 1.00
CA THR A 185 -5.97 8.21 -0.13
C THR A 185 -4.76 7.32 0.16
N ASP A 186 -4.67 6.16 -0.51
CA ASP A 186 -3.50 5.28 -0.45
C ASP A 186 -2.21 6.05 -0.77
N ASP A 187 -2.25 6.94 -1.77
CA ASP A 187 -1.13 7.81 -2.14
C ASP A 187 -0.68 8.73 -1.00
N ALA A 188 -1.64 9.32 -0.29
CA ALA A 188 -1.34 10.19 0.86
C ALA A 188 -0.74 9.39 2.01
N ALA A 189 -1.29 8.21 2.32
CA ALA A 189 -0.76 7.31 3.35
C ALA A 189 0.67 6.85 3.02
N ARG A 190 0.91 6.39 1.78
CA ARG A 190 2.25 6.00 1.28
C ARG A 190 3.24 7.17 1.32
N SER A 191 2.79 8.38 0.97
CA SER A 191 3.63 9.58 1.04
C SER A 191 4.06 9.93 2.46
N VAL A 192 3.14 9.83 3.45
CA VAL A 192 3.49 10.00 4.87
C VAL A 192 4.49 8.94 5.32
N ASN A 193 4.29 7.70 4.91
CA ASN A 193 5.20 6.59 5.23
C ASN A 193 6.61 6.80 4.64
N SER A 194 6.70 7.25 3.37
CA SER A 194 7.96 7.59 2.72
C SER A 194 8.68 8.74 3.44
N LEU A 195 7.96 9.79 3.83
CA LEU A 195 8.53 10.89 4.60
C LEU A 195 9.01 10.44 6.00
N TYR A 196 8.31 9.49 6.63
CA TYR A 196 8.76 8.88 7.88
C TYR A 196 10.09 8.13 7.71
N TYR A 197 10.23 7.31 6.66
CA TYR A 197 11.49 6.58 6.41
C TYR A 197 12.65 7.53 6.07
N ILE A 198 12.42 8.55 5.24
CA ILE A 198 13.44 9.57 4.97
C ILE A 198 13.82 10.29 6.27
N HIS A 199 12.86 10.60 7.13
CA HIS A 199 13.11 11.26 8.41
C HIS A 199 13.94 10.41 9.38
N ASP A 200 13.70 9.10 9.44
CA ASP A 200 14.47 8.17 10.30
C ASP A 200 15.96 8.14 9.91
N GLU A 201 16.25 8.27 8.62
CA GLU A 201 17.62 8.32 8.09
C GLU A 201 18.25 9.73 8.14
N ASP A 202 17.49 10.77 7.79
CA ASP A 202 17.93 12.17 7.79
C ASP A 202 16.76 13.16 7.97
N SER A 203 16.48 13.53 9.23
CA SER A 203 15.40 14.46 9.57
C SER A 203 15.53 15.84 8.92
N ALA A 204 16.74 16.35 8.72
CA ALA A 204 16.94 17.63 8.04
C ALA A 204 16.56 17.53 6.55
N LEU A 205 16.87 16.40 5.91
CA LEU A 205 16.50 16.14 4.54
C LEU A 205 14.99 16.00 4.36
N ALA A 206 14.32 15.29 5.28
CA ALA A 206 12.86 15.16 5.24
C ALA A 206 12.15 16.53 5.34
N ARG A 207 12.67 17.47 6.15
CA ARG A 207 12.17 18.85 6.19
C ARG A 207 12.37 19.60 4.87
N ASP A 208 13.52 19.41 4.22
CA ASP A 208 13.76 20.05 2.93
C ASP A 208 12.84 19.47 1.84
N ILE A 209 12.52 18.17 1.90
CA ILE A 209 11.66 17.47 0.93
C ILE A 209 10.19 17.83 1.11
N VAL A 210 9.66 17.85 2.34
CA VAL A 210 8.22 18.14 2.57
C VAL A 210 7.81 19.52 2.02
N ASP A 211 8.74 20.47 1.99
CA ASP A 211 8.52 21.84 1.50
C ASP A 211 8.76 21.99 -0.02
N MET A 212 9.06 20.91 -0.75
CA MET A 212 9.28 20.99 -2.19
C MET A 212 7.96 21.16 -2.96
N PRO A 213 7.99 21.88 -4.11
CA PRO A 213 6.79 22.21 -4.89
C PRO A 213 5.94 21.02 -5.31
N PHE A 214 6.54 19.88 -5.65
CA PHE A 214 5.80 18.68 -6.07
C PHE A 214 4.90 18.08 -4.97
N LEU A 215 5.03 18.52 -3.71
CA LEU A 215 4.15 18.12 -2.62
C LEU A 215 3.13 19.21 -2.23
N ASP A 216 3.02 20.29 -3.01
CA ASP A 216 1.95 21.29 -2.82
C ASP A 216 0.59 20.71 -3.22
N THR A 217 0.59 19.85 -4.24
CA THR A 217 -0.47 18.88 -4.56
C THR A 217 0.07 17.47 -4.40
N LEU A 218 -0.77 16.45 -4.55
CA LEU A 218 -0.30 15.06 -4.58
C LEU A 218 -0.84 14.40 -5.84
N GLU A 219 0.01 14.33 -6.87
CA GLU A 219 -0.21 13.54 -8.08
C GLU A 219 0.34 12.11 -7.87
N PRO A 220 -0.17 11.10 -8.60
CA PRO A 220 0.36 9.73 -8.54
C PRO A 220 1.89 9.62 -8.67
N THR A 221 2.46 10.47 -9.54
CA THR A 221 3.91 10.50 -9.78
C THR A 221 4.71 11.00 -8.57
N ASP A 222 4.11 11.85 -7.74
CA ASP A 222 4.77 12.44 -6.56
C ASP A 222 4.99 11.39 -5.47
N THR A 223 4.01 10.50 -5.29
CA THR A 223 4.12 9.34 -4.39
C THR A 223 5.24 8.41 -4.83
N ALA A 224 5.30 8.04 -6.12
CA ALA A 224 6.37 7.20 -6.64
C ALA A 224 7.76 7.86 -6.50
N ALA A 225 7.85 9.19 -6.69
CA ALA A 225 9.07 9.95 -6.44
C ALA A 225 9.47 9.93 -4.96
N LEU A 226 8.53 10.07 -4.03
CA LEU A 226 8.78 9.97 -2.59
C LEU A 226 9.25 8.57 -2.17
N GLU A 227 8.63 7.52 -2.71
CA GLU A 227 9.01 6.13 -2.44
C GLU A 227 10.42 5.83 -2.94
N ALA A 228 10.76 6.25 -4.16
CA ALA A 228 12.13 6.14 -4.67
C ALA A 228 13.14 6.89 -3.80
N MET A 229 12.79 8.07 -3.28
CA MET A 229 13.64 8.79 -2.35
C MET A 229 13.75 8.10 -0.99
N ALA A 230 12.68 7.48 -0.47
CA ALA A 230 12.72 6.72 0.77
C ALA A 230 13.62 5.48 0.64
N TRP A 231 13.53 4.74 -0.47
CA TRP A 231 14.42 3.62 -0.76
C TRP A 231 15.88 4.04 -0.90
N LEU A 232 16.15 5.15 -1.61
CA LEU A 232 17.50 5.70 -1.68
C LEU A 232 18.00 6.19 -0.32
N ALA A 233 17.14 6.78 0.53
CA ALA A 233 17.52 7.20 1.87
C ALA A 233 17.99 6.01 2.71
N TYR A 234 17.22 4.92 2.67
CA TYR A 234 17.48 3.69 3.40
C TYR A 234 18.70 2.92 2.89
N THR A 235 18.87 2.80 1.57
CA THR A 235 19.91 1.96 0.97
C THR A 235 21.20 2.72 0.68
N GLU A 236 21.11 3.94 0.15
CA GLU A 236 22.23 4.70 -0.42
C GLU A 236 22.04 6.24 -0.23
N ILE A 237 21.94 6.71 1.01
CA ILE A 237 21.66 8.13 1.35
C ILE A 237 22.58 9.14 0.63
N PHE A 238 23.81 8.76 0.27
CA PHE A 238 24.71 9.61 -0.51
C PHE A 238 24.25 9.81 -1.96
N ALA A 239 23.64 8.79 -2.57
CA ALA A 239 23.03 8.88 -3.89
C ALA A 239 21.80 9.81 -3.85
N LEU A 240 20.94 9.70 -2.83
CA LEU A 240 19.82 10.63 -2.65
C LEU A 240 20.30 12.08 -2.55
N ARG A 241 21.30 12.34 -1.69
CA ARG A 241 21.90 13.68 -1.57
C ARG A 241 22.53 14.17 -2.86
N GLU A 242 23.12 13.28 -3.66
CA GLU A 242 23.68 13.63 -4.97
C GLU A 242 22.59 14.03 -5.97
N VAL A 243 21.48 13.27 -6.02
CA VAL A 243 20.30 13.59 -6.83
C VAL A 243 19.77 14.96 -6.45
N LEU A 244 19.49 15.19 -5.16
CA LEU A 244 18.90 16.44 -4.67
C LEU A 244 19.85 17.66 -4.76
N ALA A 245 21.17 17.42 -4.80
CA ALA A 245 22.16 18.47 -5.03
C ALA A 245 22.31 18.86 -6.52
N HIS A 246 21.65 18.16 -7.44
CA HIS A 246 21.77 18.45 -8.87
C HIS A 246 21.24 19.86 -9.20
N PRO A 247 21.96 20.69 -10.00
CA PRO A 247 21.56 22.07 -10.29
C PRO A 247 20.16 22.22 -10.90
N THR A 248 19.69 21.21 -11.62
CA THR A 248 18.34 21.16 -12.20
C THR A 248 17.24 21.17 -11.14
N LEU A 249 17.48 20.53 -9.98
CA LEU A 249 16.53 20.47 -8.86
C LEU A 249 16.71 21.63 -7.88
N LYS A 250 17.47 22.67 -8.27
CA LYS A 250 17.67 23.84 -7.43
C LYS A 250 16.35 24.60 -7.28
N GLY A 251 15.83 24.61 -6.05
CA GLY A 251 14.51 25.18 -5.75
C GLY A 251 13.46 24.12 -5.40
N GLY A 252 13.86 22.84 -5.38
CA GLY A 252 12.99 21.70 -5.07
C GLY A 252 12.61 20.92 -6.32
N ILE A 253 12.09 19.71 -6.11
CA ILE A 253 11.48 18.90 -7.16
C ILE A 253 10.15 19.54 -7.54
N THR A 254 9.87 19.61 -8.83
CA THR A 254 8.59 20.01 -9.41
C THR A 254 7.94 18.79 -10.08
N ASP A 255 6.66 18.88 -10.41
CA ASP A 255 5.94 17.80 -11.11
C ASP A 255 6.58 17.48 -12.48
N GLU A 256 7.31 18.41 -13.09
CA GLU A 256 8.09 18.17 -14.31
C GLU A 256 9.22 17.14 -14.08
N TRP A 257 9.84 17.16 -12.89
CA TRP A 257 10.97 16.32 -12.54
C TRP A 257 10.60 15.12 -11.67
N ALA A 258 9.43 15.10 -11.05
CA ALA A 258 8.94 13.96 -10.27
C ALA A 258 9.03 12.62 -11.05
N PRO A 259 8.64 12.52 -12.35
CA PRO A 259 8.81 11.27 -13.11
C PRO A 259 10.27 10.80 -13.21
N VAL A 260 11.21 11.75 -13.28
CA VAL A 260 12.63 11.44 -13.36
C VAL A 260 13.18 11.04 -11.99
N VAL A 261 12.61 11.55 -10.89
CA VAL A 261 13.01 11.15 -9.53
C VAL A 261 12.45 9.77 -9.18
N ALA A 262 11.22 9.44 -9.61
CA ALA A 262 10.56 8.16 -9.38
C ALA A 262 11.37 6.93 -9.87
N LEU A 263 12.24 7.10 -10.86
CA LEU A 263 13.10 6.02 -11.39
C LEU A 263 14.50 5.95 -10.75
N MET A 264 14.86 6.90 -9.86
CA MET A 264 16.26 7.07 -9.44
C MET A 264 16.78 5.95 -8.55
N ASP A 265 15.94 5.35 -7.72
CA ASP A 265 16.35 4.24 -6.85
C ASP A 265 16.86 3.05 -7.67
N SER A 266 16.01 2.56 -8.56
CA SER A 266 16.33 1.41 -9.37
C SER A 266 17.37 1.71 -10.47
N VAL A 267 17.44 2.95 -11.00
CA VAL A 267 18.58 3.35 -11.86
C VAL A 267 19.87 3.41 -11.06
N ASN A 268 19.84 3.82 -9.79
CA ASN A 268 21.01 3.80 -8.92
C ASN A 268 21.49 2.37 -8.67
N GLU A 269 20.58 1.41 -8.53
CA GLU A 269 20.93 0.00 -8.41
C GLU A 269 21.56 -0.56 -9.70
N ALA A 270 20.92 -0.35 -10.84
CA ALA A 270 21.32 -0.97 -12.10
C ALA A 270 22.47 -0.23 -12.83
N ALA A 271 22.45 1.11 -12.82
CA ALA A 271 23.36 1.95 -13.59
C ALA A 271 23.63 3.31 -12.91
N PRO A 272 24.29 3.36 -11.72
CA PRO A 272 24.41 4.58 -10.93
C PRO A 272 25.15 5.74 -11.63
N ALA A 273 26.03 5.45 -12.59
CA ALA A 273 26.67 6.47 -13.42
C ALA A 273 25.68 7.25 -14.31
N PHE A 274 24.44 6.78 -14.44
CA PHE A 274 23.40 7.33 -15.31
C PHE A 274 22.44 8.30 -14.60
N LEU A 275 22.49 8.41 -13.26
CA LEU A 275 21.66 9.33 -12.49
C LEU A 275 21.81 10.79 -12.95
N ARG A 276 23.05 11.29 -13.05
CA ARG A 276 23.31 12.66 -13.49
C ARG A 276 22.86 12.94 -14.93
N PRO A 277 23.18 12.08 -15.93
CA PRO A 277 22.64 12.26 -17.28
C PRO A 277 21.12 12.37 -17.36
N LEU A 278 20.36 11.67 -16.51
CA LEU A 278 18.90 11.72 -16.51
C LEU A 278 18.34 13.05 -15.97
N LEU A 279 19.08 13.72 -15.09
CA LEU A 279 18.73 15.03 -14.55
C LEU A 279 19.20 16.20 -15.43
N ASP A 280 19.87 15.93 -16.54
CA ASP A 280 20.35 16.94 -17.49
C ASP A 280 19.28 17.16 -18.59
N PRO A 281 18.59 18.32 -18.64
CA PRO A 281 17.54 18.59 -19.63
C PRO A 281 18.06 18.67 -21.07
N GLU A 282 19.38 18.76 -21.29
CA GLU A 282 19.96 18.64 -22.63
C GLU A 282 20.12 17.17 -23.08
N ARG A 283 19.98 16.21 -22.15
CA ARG A 283 20.21 14.79 -22.38
C ARG A 283 18.98 13.92 -22.17
N ALA A 284 18.06 14.36 -21.31
CA ALA A 284 16.83 13.66 -21.04
C ALA A 284 15.62 14.55 -21.33
N SER A 285 14.56 13.95 -21.86
CA SER A 285 13.26 14.59 -21.99
C SER A 285 12.18 13.73 -21.36
N VAL A 286 11.13 14.39 -20.88
CA VAL A 286 9.96 13.74 -20.28
C VAL A 286 8.74 14.09 -21.10
N GLU A 287 7.98 13.09 -21.50
CA GLU A 287 6.64 13.23 -22.05
C GLU A 287 5.64 12.70 -21.02
N ARG A 288 4.63 13.49 -20.65
CA ARG A 288 3.62 13.11 -19.66
C ARG A 288 2.23 13.09 -20.29
N ARG A 289 1.37 12.17 -19.83
CA ARG A 289 -0.04 12.11 -20.20
C ARG A 289 -0.84 11.53 -19.03
N SER A 290 -1.89 12.22 -18.60
CA SER A 290 -2.86 11.64 -17.67
C SER A 290 -4.01 11.02 -18.45
N VAL A 291 -4.41 9.82 -18.06
CA VAL A 291 -5.50 9.05 -18.65
C VAL A 291 -6.49 8.65 -17.56
N THR A 292 -7.73 8.37 -17.94
CA THR A 292 -8.72 7.82 -16.99
C THR A 292 -8.99 6.37 -17.38
N LEU A 293 -8.50 5.48 -16.55
CA LEU A 293 -8.71 4.04 -16.62
C LEU A 293 -10.05 3.65 -16.00
N THR A 294 -10.55 2.47 -16.35
CA THR A 294 -11.92 2.06 -16.01
C THR A 294 -12.08 1.73 -14.53
N HIS A 295 -11.07 1.10 -13.93
CA HIS A 295 -11.08 0.61 -12.56
C HIS A 295 -10.14 1.41 -11.66
N THR A 296 -8.95 1.78 -12.13
CA THR A 296 -7.97 2.60 -11.39
C THR A 296 -8.40 4.06 -11.27
N GLY A 297 -9.12 4.57 -12.27
CA GLY A 297 -9.46 6.00 -12.35
C GLY A 297 -8.33 6.82 -12.97
N ASN A 298 -7.97 7.96 -12.37
CA ASN A 298 -6.94 8.82 -12.93
C ASN A 298 -5.55 8.17 -12.80
N THR A 299 -4.84 8.05 -13.92
CA THR A 299 -3.53 7.41 -13.99
C THR A 299 -2.56 8.29 -14.77
N ASP A 300 -1.37 8.49 -14.24
CA ASP A 300 -0.30 9.25 -14.87
C ASP A 300 0.66 8.35 -15.64
N LEU A 301 0.90 8.70 -16.90
CA LEU A 301 1.87 8.04 -17.76
C LEU A 301 3.05 9.00 -18.01
N ALA A 302 4.27 8.47 -17.92
CA ALA A 302 5.47 9.22 -18.25
C ALA A 302 6.42 8.41 -19.14
N ILE A 303 6.92 9.02 -20.21
CA ILE A 303 8.02 8.49 -21.00
C ILE A 303 9.25 9.37 -20.82
N ILE A 304 10.31 8.81 -20.26
CA ILE A 304 11.63 9.42 -20.14
C ILE A 304 12.51 8.92 -21.29
N ARG A 305 13.09 9.84 -22.05
CA ARG A 305 13.96 9.52 -23.19
C ARG A 305 15.33 10.15 -23.03
N THR A 306 16.38 9.40 -23.35
CA THR A 306 17.74 9.96 -23.41
C THR A 306 18.22 10.29 -24.82
N ALA A 307 17.30 10.23 -25.80
CA ALA A 307 17.51 10.55 -27.21
C ALA A 307 16.15 10.94 -27.84
N PRO A 308 16.13 11.56 -29.03
CA PRO A 308 14.87 11.79 -29.75
C PRO A 308 14.12 10.48 -30.00
N GLY A 309 12.83 10.47 -29.67
CA GLY A 309 11.97 9.29 -29.77
C GLY A 309 10.79 9.46 -30.72
N ALA A 310 10.00 8.39 -30.86
CA ALA A 310 8.80 8.38 -31.69
C ALA A 310 7.58 8.93 -30.92
N LEU A 311 6.78 9.77 -31.60
CA LEU A 311 5.53 10.31 -31.02
C LEU A 311 4.51 9.22 -30.68
N ARG A 312 4.52 8.11 -31.45
CA ARG A 312 3.58 7.00 -31.26
C ARG A 312 3.78 6.23 -29.95
N SER A 313 4.94 6.36 -29.30
CA SER A 313 5.28 5.55 -28.12
C SER A 313 4.35 5.83 -26.95
N MET A 314 3.90 7.07 -26.76
CA MET A 314 2.92 7.39 -25.73
C MET A 314 1.53 6.81 -26.05
N ASP A 315 1.14 6.80 -27.32
CA ASP A 315 -0.13 6.18 -27.73
C ASP A 315 -0.09 4.64 -27.54
N LEU A 316 1.07 4.02 -27.75
CA LEU A 316 1.29 2.59 -27.47
C LEU A 316 1.26 2.29 -25.97
N LEU A 317 1.87 3.16 -25.15
CA LEU A 317 1.83 3.02 -23.68
C LEU A 317 0.40 3.15 -23.15
N GLU A 318 -0.33 4.18 -23.57
CA GLU A 318 -1.74 4.37 -23.22
C GLU A 318 -2.60 3.17 -23.61
N HIS A 319 -2.44 2.66 -24.85
CA HIS A 319 -3.14 1.46 -25.30
C HIS A 319 -2.80 0.24 -24.43
N SER A 320 -1.51 0.05 -24.12
CA SER A 320 -1.04 -1.09 -23.33
C SER A 320 -1.64 -1.09 -21.92
N VAL A 321 -1.59 0.06 -21.25
CA VAL A 321 -2.15 0.25 -19.90
C VAL A 321 -3.66 0.03 -19.90
N ALA A 322 -4.39 0.66 -20.82
CA ALA A 322 -5.85 0.50 -20.91
C ALA A 322 -6.27 -0.93 -21.26
N SER A 323 -5.55 -1.58 -22.19
CA SER A 323 -5.85 -2.94 -22.64
C SER A 323 -5.63 -3.98 -21.54
N VAL A 324 -4.52 -3.87 -20.80
CA VAL A 324 -4.20 -4.81 -19.71
C VAL A 324 -5.18 -4.63 -18.56
N GLU A 325 -5.48 -3.40 -18.13
CA GLU A 325 -6.48 -3.14 -17.10
C GLU A 325 -7.88 -3.65 -17.51
N GLU A 326 -8.31 -3.33 -18.73
CA GLU A 326 -9.59 -3.81 -19.25
C GLU A 326 -9.64 -5.34 -19.18
N PHE A 327 -8.59 -6.04 -19.64
CA PHE A 327 -8.58 -7.50 -19.63
C PHE A 327 -8.64 -8.08 -18.21
N MET A 328 -7.87 -7.49 -17.29
CA MET A 328 -7.84 -7.89 -15.88
C MET A 328 -9.15 -7.61 -15.13
N ASP A 329 -9.96 -6.66 -15.60
CA ASP A 329 -11.25 -6.28 -14.99
C ASP A 329 -11.12 -5.95 -13.49
N THR A 330 -10.02 -5.31 -13.14
CA THR A 330 -9.65 -4.87 -11.79
C THR A 330 -8.71 -3.68 -11.88
N ALA A 331 -8.56 -2.92 -10.79
CA ALA A 331 -7.69 -1.74 -10.78
C ALA A 331 -6.22 -2.15 -10.88
N MET A 332 -5.42 -1.33 -11.55
CA MET A 332 -3.98 -1.48 -11.53
C MET A 332 -3.44 -1.23 -10.10
N PRO A 333 -2.38 -1.95 -9.69
CA PRO A 333 -1.76 -1.73 -8.38
C PRO A 333 -1.12 -0.36 -8.18
N SER A 334 -0.82 0.32 -9.28
CA SER A 334 -0.29 1.68 -9.29
C SER A 334 -1.09 2.54 -10.24
N ASN A 335 -1.34 3.77 -9.83
CA ASN A 335 -1.93 4.83 -10.65
C ASN A 335 -0.84 5.68 -11.34
N TYR A 336 0.41 5.24 -11.33
CA TYR A 336 1.52 5.80 -12.10
C TYR A 336 2.21 4.71 -12.92
N VAL A 337 2.54 5.01 -14.19
CA VAL A 337 3.32 4.13 -15.06
C VAL A 337 4.43 4.92 -15.74
N GLY A 338 5.67 4.70 -15.30
CA GLY A 338 6.87 5.24 -15.92
C GLY A 338 7.47 4.31 -16.98
N LEU A 339 7.94 4.88 -18.09
CA LEU A 339 8.74 4.17 -19.09
C LEU A 339 10.03 4.95 -19.37
N LEU A 340 11.19 4.30 -19.20
CA LEU A 340 12.48 4.84 -19.59
C LEU A 340 13.00 4.16 -20.86
N PHE A 341 13.32 4.93 -21.89
CA PHE A 341 14.13 4.43 -23.00
C PHE A 341 15.62 4.64 -22.72
N GLY A 342 16.33 3.58 -22.31
CA GLY A 342 17.72 3.68 -21.86
C GLY A 342 18.50 2.37 -21.93
N THR A 343 19.59 2.37 -22.72
CA THR A 343 20.48 1.19 -22.85
C THR A 343 21.32 0.93 -21.60
N ALA A 344 21.65 1.98 -20.84
CA ALA A 344 22.57 1.89 -19.70
C ALA A 344 22.03 1.01 -18.57
N VAL A 345 20.70 0.94 -18.42
CA VAL A 345 20.01 0.23 -17.34
C VAL A 345 19.78 -1.25 -17.70
N LEU A 346 19.40 -1.53 -18.95
CA LEU A 346 19.00 -2.88 -19.38
C LEU A 346 20.14 -3.85 -19.68
N GLY A 347 21.34 -3.36 -19.99
CA GLY A 347 22.45 -4.20 -20.44
C GLY A 347 22.10 -4.95 -21.74
N TYR A 348 21.73 -6.23 -21.65
CA TYR A 348 21.36 -7.09 -22.77
C TYR A 348 19.85 -7.39 -22.89
N SER A 349 19.02 -6.95 -21.94
CA SER A 349 17.57 -7.17 -22.00
C SER A 349 16.89 -6.21 -22.98
N HIS A 350 15.74 -6.61 -23.51
CA HIS A 350 14.91 -5.79 -24.40
C HIS A 350 13.97 -4.86 -23.61
N GLY A 351 13.45 -5.37 -22.49
CA GLY A 351 12.58 -4.70 -21.53
C GLY A 351 12.81 -5.24 -20.12
N THR A 352 12.55 -4.45 -19.08
CA THR A 352 12.57 -4.90 -17.67
C THR A 352 11.69 -4.00 -16.81
N HIS A 353 10.82 -4.61 -16.02
CA HIS A 353 9.97 -3.97 -15.04
C HIS A 353 10.65 -3.82 -13.67
N TYR A 354 10.44 -2.67 -13.01
CA TYR A 354 11.06 -2.29 -11.73
C TYR A 354 10.04 -1.80 -10.68
N GLY A 355 8.75 -2.13 -10.84
CA GLY A 355 7.70 -1.77 -9.87
C GLY A 355 6.77 -0.70 -10.44
N ASP A 356 7.12 0.58 -10.30
CA ASP A 356 6.32 1.70 -10.79
C ASP A 356 6.74 2.20 -12.19
N TYR A 357 7.80 1.60 -12.73
CA TYR A 357 8.29 1.91 -14.04
C TYR A 357 8.94 0.68 -14.69
N PHE A 358 9.13 0.77 -16.01
CA PHE A 358 9.91 -0.20 -16.76
C PHE A 358 10.85 0.49 -17.73
N VAL A 359 11.86 -0.25 -18.18
CA VAL A 359 12.87 0.26 -19.11
C VAL A 359 12.80 -0.52 -20.41
N MET A 360 12.94 0.17 -21.55
CA MET A 360 13.06 -0.44 -22.87
C MET A 360 14.29 0.06 -23.62
N LEU A 361 14.79 -0.73 -24.57
CA LEU A 361 15.87 -0.27 -25.44
C LEU A 361 15.37 0.86 -26.37
N PRO A 362 16.17 1.91 -26.64
CA PRO A 362 15.76 3.02 -27.51
C PRO A 362 15.39 2.62 -28.95
N GLU A 363 15.79 1.45 -29.43
CA GLU A 363 15.40 0.95 -30.76
C GLU A 363 13.90 0.62 -30.87
N TYR A 364 13.21 0.45 -29.74
CA TYR A 364 11.75 0.31 -29.70
C TYR A 364 11.04 1.66 -29.78
N ASP A 365 11.74 2.77 -29.46
CA ASP A 365 11.25 4.15 -29.58
C ASP A 365 11.52 4.77 -30.96
N ALA A 366 11.40 3.94 -32.01
CA ALA A 366 11.58 4.34 -33.39
C ALA A 366 10.26 4.26 -34.16
N ASP A 367 10.15 5.02 -35.25
CA ASP A 367 9.05 4.91 -36.23
C ASP A 367 9.63 4.72 -37.64
N ASP A 368 10.51 3.73 -37.77
CA ASP A 368 11.26 3.43 -38.99
C ASP A 368 10.78 2.15 -39.69
N GLY A 369 9.74 1.50 -39.15
CA GLY A 369 9.17 0.25 -39.64
C GLY A 369 10.05 -0.99 -39.39
N SER A 370 11.10 -0.87 -38.55
CA SER A 370 11.93 -1.99 -38.13
C SER A 370 11.14 -3.03 -37.32
N GLY A 371 11.72 -4.23 -37.15
CA GLY A 371 11.13 -5.27 -36.30
C GLY A 371 10.94 -4.80 -34.86
N SER A 372 11.96 -4.17 -34.26
CA SER A 372 11.88 -3.60 -32.92
C SER A 372 10.80 -2.53 -32.83
N ALA A 373 10.75 -1.60 -33.80
CA ALA A 373 9.66 -0.61 -33.86
C ALA A 373 8.28 -1.28 -33.91
N ASN A 374 8.07 -2.30 -34.75
CA ASN A 374 6.75 -2.94 -34.84
C ASN A 374 6.39 -3.76 -33.59
N TYR A 375 7.39 -4.28 -32.86
CA TYR A 375 7.21 -5.07 -31.64
C TYR A 375 7.05 -4.22 -30.37
N ALA A 376 7.27 -2.90 -30.43
CA ALA A 376 7.26 -2.02 -29.26
C ALA A 376 5.93 -2.08 -28.47
N GLY A 377 4.78 -2.17 -29.15
CA GLY A 377 3.48 -2.28 -28.50
C GLY A 377 3.31 -3.56 -27.68
N HIS A 378 3.73 -4.71 -28.24
CA HIS A 378 3.74 -5.99 -27.52
C HIS A 378 4.64 -5.91 -26.28
N LEU A 379 5.87 -5.41 -26.45
CA LEU A 379 6.82 -5.31 -25.34
C LEU A 379 6.33 -4.35 -24.23
N MET A 380 5.72 -3.21 -24.58
CA MET A 380 5.11 -2.33 -23.56
C MET A 380 3.99 -3.03 -22.79
N ALA A 381 3.09 -3.74 -23.48
CA ALA A 381 2.01 -4.47 -22.83
C ALA A 381 2.53 -5.63 -21.95
N HIS A 382 3.64 -6.26 -22.34
CA HIS A 382 4.33 -7.26 -21.54
C HIS A 382 4.82 -6.65 -20.22
N GLU A 383 5.58 -5.56 -20.26
CA GLU A 383 6.09 -4.92 -19.04
C GLU A 383 4.96 -4.32 -18.19
N VAL A 384 3.91 -3.78 -18.80
CA VAL A 384 2.71 -3.29 -18.08
C VAL A 384 2.00 -4.43 -17.34
N ALA A 385 2.01 -5.65 -17.87
CA ALA A 385 1.41 -6.79 -17.19
C ALA A 385 2.11 -7.14 -15.87
N HIS A 386 3.40 -6.81 -15.72
CA HIS A 386 4.15 -7.04 -14.48
C HIS A 386 3.72 -6.12 -13.31
N PHE A 387 2.90 -5.09 -13.57
CA PHE A 387 2.23 -4.38 -12.48
C PHE A 387 1.26 -5.32 -11.72
N TYR A 388 0.61 -6.25 -12.41
CA TYR A 388 -0.26 -7.27 -11.79
C TYR A 388 0.50 -8.52 -11.35
N TRP A 389 1.51 -8.93 -12.12
CA TRP A 389 2.19 -10.21 -11.97
C TRP A 389 3.67 -10.01 -11.66
N ARG A 390 3.99 -10.07 -10.37
CA ARG A 390 5.36 -10.05 -9.85
C ARG A 390 5.50 -10.98 -8.66
N ASN A 391 6.73 -11.36 -8.34
CA ASN A 391 7.08 -12.19 -7.17
C ASN A 391 6.46 -13.59 -7.17
N ASN A 392 6.05 -14.12 -8.34
CA ASN A 392 5.60 -15.49 -8.50
C ASN A 392 6.71 -16.36 -9.12
N PRO A 393 6.51 -17.68 -9.32
CA PRO A 393 7.42 -18.45 -10.15
C PRO A 393 7.57 -17.82 -11.55
N ASN A 394 8.80 -17.68 -12.05
CA ASN A 394 9.09 -16.96 -13.31
C ASN A 394 8.22 -17.40 -14.50
N TRP A 395 7.90 -18.70 -14.62
CA TRP A 395 7.04 -19.20 -15.69
C TRP A 395 5.62 -18.61 -15.65
N LEU A 396 5.13 -18.25 -14.46
CA LEU A 396 3.82 -17.66 -14.25
C LEU A 396 3.85 -16.20 -14.63
N ASP A 397 4.78 -15.43 -14.06
CA ASP A 397 4.92 -13.99 -14.31
C ASP A 397 5.16 -13.73 -15.80
N GLU A 398 6.19 -14.35 -16.37
CA GLU A 398 6.53 -14.17 -17.79
C GLU A 398 5.47 -14.76 -18.73
N GLY A 399 4.84 -15.88 -18.33
CA GLY A 399 3.83 -16.54 -19.14
C GLY A 399 2.53 -15.74 -19.24
N LEU A 400 2.07 -15.14 -18.14
CA LEU A 400 0.91 -14.26 -18.13
C LEU A 400 1.21 -12.94 -18.81
N ALA A 401 2.36 -12.34 -18.54
CA ALA A 401 2.78 -11.09 -19.19
C ALA A 401 2.82 -11.25 -20.72
N GLU A 402 3.35 -12.37 -21.22
CA GLU A 402 3.40 -12.68 -22.65
C GLU A 402 2.01 -12.95 -23.26
N LEU A 403 1.10 -13.61 -22.55
CA LEU A 403 -0.29 -13.77 -23.02
C LEU A 403 -1.01 -12.41 -23.09
N LEU A 404 -0.89 -11.59 -22.05
CA LEU A 404 -1.53 -10.27 -21.98
C LEU A 404 -1.00 -9.33 -23.07
N ALA A 405 0.31 -9.38 -23.33
CA ALA A 405 0.92 -8.68 -24.45
C ALA A 405 0.32 -9.10 -25.80
N ALA A 406 0.20 -10.41 -26.04
CA ALA A 406 -0.40 -10.93 -27.27
C ALA A 406 -1.89 -10.55 -27.43
N ILE A 407 -2.63 -10.47 -26.33
CA ILE A 407 -4.03 -10.01 -26.33
C ILE A 407 -4.12 -8.51 -26.64
N SER A 408 -3.29 -7.69 -26.00
CA SER A 408 -3.22 -6.25 -26.27
C SER A 408 -2.85 -5.98 -27.73
N GLU A 409 -1.89 -6.73 -28.27
CA GLU A 409 -1.48 -6.62 -29.66
C GLU A 409 -2.57 -7.08 -30.64
N ASN A 410 -3.32 -8.14 -30.30
CA ASN A 410 -4.51 -8.56 -31.06
C ASN A 410 -5.56 -7.45 -31.11
N GLN A 411 -5.83 -6.77 -30.00
CA GLN A 411 -6.80 -5.66 -29.96
C GLN A 411 -6.34 -4.48 -30.83
N ARG A 412 -5.04 -4.19 -30.83
CA ARG A 412 -4.43 -3.08 -31.58
C ARG A 412 -4.36 -3.32 -33.09
N THR A 413 -4.02 -4.54 -33.49
CA THR A 413 -3.66 -4.88 -34.88
C THR A 413 -4.68 -5.77 -35.59
N GLY A 414 -5.47 -6.54 -34.83
CA GLY A 414 -6.33 -7.60 -35.34
C GLY A 414 -5.60 -8.90 -35.68
N GLU A 415 -4.27 -8.98 -35.48
CA GLU A 415 -3.50 -10.20 -35.71
C GLU A 415 -3.85 -11.28 -34.67
N PRO A 416 -3.89 -12.57 -35.03
CA PRO A 416 -4.25 -13.64 -34.09
C PRO A 416 -3.33 -13.69 -32.87
N ILE A 417 -3.89 -13.99 -31.70
CA ILE A 417 -3.12 -14.19 -30.46
C ILE A 417 -2.18 -15.39 -30.64
N SER A 418 -0.88 -15.15 -30.49
CA SER A 418 0.16 -16.18 -30.54
C SER A 418 1.30 -15.85 -29.58
N ILE A 419 1.94 -16.90 -29.04
CA ILE A 419 3.17 -16.77 -28.25
C ILE A 419 4.37 -17.08 -29.14
N ASP A 420 5.31 -16.13 -29.25
CA ASP A 420 6.47 -16.24 -30.15
C ASP A 420 7.50 -17.28 -29.66
N TYR A 421 7.54 -17.51 -28.34
CA TYR A 421 8.40 -18.50 -27.71
C TYR A 421 7.75 -19.89 -27.75
N THR A 422 8.29 -20.79 -28.57
CA THR A 422 7.75 -22.15 -28.76
C THR A 422 8.70 -23.26 -28.33
N TYR A 423 9.90 -22.92 -27.87
CA TYR A 423 10.95 -23.90 -27.55
C TYR A 423 11.61 -23.61 -26.21
N CYS A 424 11.64 -24.61 -25.33
CA CYS A 424 12.43 -24.60 -24.11
C CYS A 424 13.55 -25.65 -24.19
N SER A 425 14.80 -25.21 -23.99
CA SER A 425 15.98 -26.09 -24.02
C SER A 425 16.17 -26.90 -22.73
N ALA A 426 15.56 -26.46 -21.63
CA ALA A 426 15.68 -27.08 -20.30
C ALA A 426 14.75 -28.29 -20.13
N GLY A 427 13.67 -28.37 -20.92
CA GLY A 427 12.78 -29.52 -21.02
C GLY A 427 11.36 -29.13 -21.41
N ASP A 428 10.43 -30.07 -21.23
CA ASP A 428 9.11 -30.03 -21.87
C ASP A 428 7.95 -29.74 -20.90
N ASN A 429 8.24 -29.41 -19.63
CA ASN A 429 7.19 -29.14 -18.62
C ASN A 429 7.64 -28.17 -17.52
N ILE A 430 6.65 -27.46 -16.96
CA ILE A 430 6.85 -26.40 -15.96
C ILE A 430 7.38 -26.95 -14.63
N ALA A 431 6.90 -28.12 -14.16
CA ALA A 431 7.40 -28.70 -12.91
C ALA A 431 8.90 -29.02 -12.96
N LEU A 432 9.50 -29.18 -14.15
CA LEU A 432 10.94 -29.25 -14.30
C LEU A 432 11.61 -27.90 -14.09
N LEU A 433 11.06 -26.80 -14.64
CA LEU A 433 11.59 -25.45 -14.42
C LEU A 433 11.62 -25.11 -12.95
N GLU A 434 10.51 -25.33 -12.22
CA GLU A 434 10.45 -25.06 -10.78
C GLU A 434 11.49 -25.86 -9.98
N ARG A 435 11.75 -27.12 -10.37
CA ARG A 435 12.81 -27.93 -9.73
C ARG A 435 14.21 -27.41 -10.05
N LEU A 436 14.43 -26.86 -11.25
CA LEU A 436 15.71 -26.27 -11.63
C LEU A 436 15.94 -24.97 -10.88
N ASP A 437 14.93 -24.12 -10.76
CA ASP A 437 14.95 -22.88 -9.98
C ASP A 437 15.23 -23.17 -8.51
N ALA A 438 14.50 -24.11 -7.90
CA ALA A 438 14.71 -24.52 -6.52
C ALA A 438 16.12 -25.12 -6.26
N ALA A 439 16.76 -25.65 -7.30
CA ALA A 439 18.13 -26.17 -7.25
C ALA A 439 19.20 -25.12 -7.59
N GLY A 440 18.81 -23.88 -7.91
CA GLY A 440 19.72 -22.82 -8.34
C GLY A 440 20.41 -23.11 -9.68
N VAL A 441 19.79 -23.92 -10.55
CA VAL A 441 20.35 -24.29 -11.85
C VAL A 441 19.99 -23.22 -12.88
N ILE A 442 21.00 -22.59 -13.47
CA ILE A 442 20.82 -21.61 -14.54
C ILE A 442 20.40 -22.34 -15.83
N TYR A 443 19.25 -21.96 -16.38
CA TYR A 443 18.78 -22.38 -17.69
C TYR A 443 18.43 -21.18 -18.58
N ASP A 444 18.08 -21.42 -19.84
CA ASP A 444 17.65 -20.38 -20.76
C ASP A 444 16.33 -19.77 -20.29
N TYR A 445 16.35 -18.52 -19.81
CA TYR A 445 15.21 -17.83 -19.22
C TYR A 445 13.98 -17.78 -20.15
N ARG A 446 14.18 -17.85 -21.47
CA ARG A 446 13.10 -17.96 -22.48
C ARG A 446 12.21 -19.20 -22.31
N CYS A 447 12.64 -20.19 -21.54
CA CYS A 447 11.82 -21.32 -21.14
C CYS A 447 10.57 -20.91 -20.37
N ASN A 448 10.64 -19.85 -19.57
CA ASN A 448 9.51 -19.33 -18.77
C ASN A 448 8.41 -18.82 -19.69
N TYR A 449 8.75 -17.98 -20.66
CA TYR A 449 7.86 -17.52 -21.74
C TYR A 449 7.30 -18.68 -22.55
N ALA A 450 8.16 -19.62 -22.97
CA ALA A 450 7.76 -20.71 -23.86
C ALA A 450 6.78 -21.68 -23.21
N LEU A 451 7.02 -22.11 -21.98
CA LEU A 451 6.14 -23.08 -21.30
C LEU A 451 4.96 -22.40 -20.62
N GLY A 452 5.19 -21.27 -19.95
CA GLY A 452 4.16 -20.49 -19.28
C GLY A 452 3.17 -19.86 -20.26
N GLY A 453 3.67 -19.16 -21.27
CA GLY A 453 2.83 -18.51 -22.27
C GLY A 453 1.96 -19.51 -23.05
N GLN A 454 2.52 -20.66 -23.44
CA GLN A 454 1.74 -21.70 -24.13
C GLN A 454 0.70 -22.35 -23.21
N PHE A 455 1.02 -22.55 -21.93
CA PHE A 455 0.08 -23.03 -20.93
C PHE A 455 -1.13 -22.09 -20.80
N PHE A 456 -0.89 -20.78 -20.62
CA PHE A 456 -1.97 -19.81 -20.49
C PHE A 456 -2.73 -19.58 -21.80
N LEU A 457 -2.05 -19.60 -22.95
CA LEU A 457 -2.71 -19.54 -24.26
C LEU A 457 -3.65 -20.73 -24.49
N GLU A 458 -3.26 -21.95 -24.11
CA GLU A 458 -4.13 -23.12 -24.24
C GLU A 458 -5.30 -23.07 -23.25
N LEU A 459 -5.08 -22.61 -22.02
CA LEU A 459 -6.16 -22.34 -21.08
C LEU A 459 -7.17 -21.32 -21.64
N TYR A 460 -6.67 -20.17 -22.11
CA TYR A 460 -7.49 -19.11 -22.70
C TYR A 460 -8.31 -19.61 -23.89
N ASN A 461 -7.67 -20.29 -24.84
CA ASN A 461 -8.36 -20.81 -26.03
C ASN A 461 -9.40 -21.89 -25.70
N THR A 462 -9.18 -22.68 -24.65
CA THR A 462 -10.07 -23.79 -24.29
C THR A 462 -11.26 -23.34 -23.44
N LEU A 463 -11.04 -22.41 -22.51
CA LEU A 463 -12.08 -21.87 -21.63
C LEU A 463 -12.91 -20.78 -22.32
N GLY A 464 -12.30 -20.03 -23.24
CA GLY A 464 -12.86 -18.83 -23.84
C GLY A 464 -12.70 -17.60 -22.95
N ASP A 465 -12.79 -16.42 -23.56
CA ASP A 465 -12.48 -15.11 -22.97
C ASP A 465 -13.13 -14.89 -21.60
N ALA A 466 -14.46 -14.98 -21.52
CA ALA A 466 -15.19 -14.65 -20.29
C ALA A 466 -14.79 -15.52 -19.08
N VAL A 467 -14.66 -16.84 -19.28
CA VAL A 467 -14.30 -17.77 -18.20
C VAL A 467 -12.84 -17.62 -17.81
N PHE A 468 -11.96 -17.40 -18.79
CA PHE A 468 -10.54 -17.19 -18.51
C PHE A 468 -10.32 -15.90 -17.71
N ARG A 469 -10.92 -14.78 -18.13
CA ARG A 469 -10.82 -13.49 -17.43
C ARG A 469 -11.35 -13.55 -16.01
N GLU A 470 -12.51 -14.17 -15.79
CA GLU A 470 -13.06 -14.37 -14.45
C GLU A 470 -12.10 -15.15 -13.55
N GLY A 471 -11.55 -16.26 -14.04
CA GLY A 471 -10.60 -17.07 -13.26
C GLY A 471 -9.26 -16.35 -13.03
N LEU A 472 -8.76 -15.60 -14.02
CA LEU A 472 -7.53 -14.82 -13.89
C LEU A 472 -7.69 -13.69 -12.86
N ARG A 473 -8.81 -12.97 -12.90
CA ARG A 473 -9.14 -11.95 -11.90
C ARG A 473 -9.23 -12.55 -10.49
N ASN A 474 -9.89 -13.71 -10.35
CA ASN A 474 -9.97 -14.39 -9.05
C ASN A 474 -8.60 -14.86 -8.55
N LEU A 475 -7.73 -15.32 -9.47
CA LEU A 475 -6.34 -15.67 -9.14
C LEU A 475 -5.59 -14.45 -8.61
N TYR A 476 -5.67 -13.31 -9.30
CA TYR A 476 -5.04 -12.07 -8.88
C TYR A 476 -5.59 -11.57 -7.53
N LEU A 477 -6.91 -11.52 -7.36
CA LEU A 477 -7.51 -11.13 -6.08
C LEU A 477 -7.11 -12.07 -4.94
N SER A 478 -6.82 -13.35 -5.22
CA SER A 478 -6.33 -14.29 -4.21
C SER A 478 -4.87 -14.06 -3.83
N SER A 479 -4.04 -13.48 -4.71
CA SER A 479 -2.68 -13.08 -4.34
C SER A 479 -2.69 -11.83 -3.45
N LEU A 480 -3.71 -10.97 -3.57
CA LEU A 480 -3.84 -9.79 -2.71
C LEU A 480 -4.29 -10.09 -1.28
N VAL A 481 -4.78 -11.30 -0.99
CA VAL A 481 -5.19 -11.65 0.38
C VAL A 481 -3.95 -12.05 1.18
N GLU A 482 -3.56 -11.18 2.12
CA GLU A 482 -2.45 -11.39 3.04
C GLU A 482 -2.68 -12.57 4.02
N ASP A 483 -1.58 -13.25 4.34
CA ASP A 483 -1.48 -14.24 5.40
C ASP A 483 -0.69 -13.61 6.57
N TYR A 484 -1.35 -12.75 7.37
CA TYR A 484 -0.92 -12.25 8.71
C TYR A 484 0.53 -11.72 8.91
N ALA A 485 1.31 -11.46 7.87
CA ALA A 485 2.68 -10.97 7.99
C ALA A 485 2.80 -9.63 7.26
N ASP A 486 3.37 -8.65 7.97
CA ASP A 486 3.51 -7.21 7.66
C ASP A 486 4.32 -6.88 6.37
N GLU A 487 4.25 -7.70 5.33
CA GLU A 487 4.88 -7.49 4.03
C GLU A 487 3.79 -7.44 2.95
N PHE A 488 3.46 -6.22 2.50
CA PHE A 488 2.45 -5.87 1.48
C PHE A 488 2.76 -6.40 0.05
N ASP A 489 3.64 -7.39 -0.08
CA ASP A 489 3.86 -8.13 -1.31
C ASP A 489 2.94 -9.36 -1.27
N GLY A 490 1.74 -9.24 -1.84
CA GLY A 490 0.72 -10.29 -1.85
C GLY A 490 1.26 -11.72 -2.06
N SER A 491 0.54 -12.71 -1.54
CA SER A 491 0.98 -14.12 -1.51
C SER A 491 1.32 -14.67 -2.91
N PRO A 492 2.53 -15.22 -3.12
CA PRO A 492 2.89 -15.85 -4.39
C PRO A 492 1.90 -16.94 -4.79
N VAL A 493 1.41 -16.87 -6.02
CA VAL A 493 0.51 -17.88 -6.59
C VAL A 493 1.28 -18.93 -7.38
N GLY A 494 0.75 -20.14 -7.40
CA GLY A 494 1.30 -21.23 -8.18
C GLY A 494 0.22 -22.16 -8.72
N ILE A 495 0.63 -23.36 -9.11
CA ILE A 495 -0.27 -24.30 -9.79
C ILE A 495 -1.51 -24.67 -8.96
N ARG A 496 -1.40 -24.69 -7.63
CA ARG A 496 -2.54 -24.96 -6.73
C ARG A 496 -3.57 -23.84 -6.82
N GLN A 497 -3.15 -22.59 -6.69
CA GLN A 497 -4.04 -21.44 -6.77
C GLN A 497 -4.70 -21.34 -8.15
N ILE A 498 -4.00 -21.70 -9.23
CA ILE A 498 -4.60 -21.82 -10.56
C ILE A 498 -5.69 -22.92 -10.59
N GLN A 499 -5.44 -24.08 -9.98
CA GLN A 499 -6.46 -25.13 -9.89
C GLN A 499 -7.72 -24.67 -9.14
N ASP A 500 -7.52 -23.91 -8.07
CA ASP A 500 -8.61 -23.38 -7.25
C ASP A 500 -9.37 -22.28 -8.00
N ALA A 501 -8.67 -21.34 -8.64
CA ALA A 501 -9.25 -20.26 -9.43
C ALA A 501 -10.12 -20.77 -10.60
N PHE A 502 -9.78 -21.92 -11.18
CA PHE A 502 -10.53 -22.54 -12.27
C PHE A 502 -11.27 -23.83 -11.87
N GLN A 503 -11.55 -24.05 -10.58
CA GLN A 503 -12.09 -25.31 -10.05
C GLN A 503 -13.44 -25.70 -10.68
N SER A 504 -14.30 -24.71 -10.97
CA SER A 504 -15.60 -24.89 -11.62
C SER A 504 -15.50 -25.49 -13.03
N HIS A 505 -14.30 -25.45 -13.64
CA HIS A 505 -13.97 -25.97 -14.96
C HIS A 505 -12.86 -27.03 -14.91
N SER A 506 -12.65 -27.67 -13.76
CA SER A 506 -11.58 -28.65 -13.51
C SER A 506 -11.49 -29.78 -14.55
N THR A 507 -12.61 -30.24 -15.12
CA THR A 507 -12.60 -31.29 -16.17
C THR A 507 -11.93 -30.85 -17.46
N VAL A 508 -11.83 -29.54 -17.70
CA VAL A 508 -11.18 -28.94 -18.87
C VAL A 508 -9.75 -28.51 -18.53
N VAL A 509 -9.56 -27.97 -17.33
CA VAL A 509 -8.27 -27.42 -16.86
C VAL A 509 -7.26 -28.52 -16.52
N ALA A 510 -7.71 -29.60 -15.88
CA ALA A 510 -6.81 -30.67 -15.44
C ALA A 510 -5.99 -31.30 -16.59
N PRO A 511 -6.56 -31.64 -17.77
CA PRO A 511 -5.77 -32.12 -18.90
C PRO A 511 -4.69 -31.14 -19.40
N ILE A 512 -4.92 -29.83 -19.28
CA ILE A 512 -3.98 -28.79 -19.71
C ILE A 512 -2.83 -28.70 -18.70
N ILE A 513 -3.14 -28.74 -17.40
CA ILE A 513 -2.14 -28.83 -16.32
C ILE A 513 -1.30 -30.11 -16.46
N ASP A 514 -1.94 -31.26 -16.67
CA ASP A 514 -1.28 -32.55 -16.88
C ASP A 514 -0.27 -32.46 -18.04
N LYS A 515 -0.68 -31.87 -19.16
CA LYS A 515 0.18 -31.67 -20.34
C LYS A 515 1.37 -30.75 -20.04
N TRP A 516 1.13 -29.51 -19.62
CA TRP A 516 2.17 -28.48 -19.56
C TRP A 516 2.94 -28.46 -18.24
N TYR A 517 2.27 -28.72 -17.12
CA TYR A 517 2.90 -28.69 -15.80
C TYR A 517 3.52 -30.03 -15.46
N HIS A 518 2.82 -31.14 -15.66
CA HIS A 518 3.35 -32.48 -15.32
C HIS A 518 4.11 -33.16 -16.47
N GLY A 519 3.96 -32.70 -17.71
CA GLY A 519 4.61 -33.31 -18.87
C GLY A 519 4.01 -34.67 -19.25
N THR A 520 2.78 -34.96 -18.83
CA THR A 520 2.09 -36.19 -19.24
C THR A 520 1.47 -35.96 -20.60
N ALA A 521 2.18 -36.39 -21.65
CA ALA A 521 1.66 -36.37 -23.02
C ALA A 521 0.32 -37.12 -23.12
N GLN A 522 -0.64 -36.57 -23.88
CA GLN A 522 -1.85 -37.27 -24.32
C GLN A 522 -1.55 -38.27 -25.43
#